data_AF-A0A7V2HEF1-F1
#
_entry.id   AF-A0A7V2HEF1-F1
#
_cell.length_a   1.000
_cell.length_b   1.000
_cell.length_c   1.000
_cell.angle_alpha   90.00
_cell.angle_beta   90.00
_cell.angle_gamma   90.00
#
_symmetry.space_group_name_H-M   'P 1'
#
loop_
_entity.id
_entity.type
_entity.pdbx_description
1 polymer ?
#
loop_
_entity_poly.entity_id
_entity_poly.type
_entity_poly.pdbx_seq_one_letter_code
_entity_poly.pdbx_strand_id
1 'polypeptide(L)' 'MSEPRQEFLDETRRFWQKRTERPLSLEDARQIAANVAGVFQVLAQWAEAEDRRHPNPPQEAAGR' A
#
# COMPACT_ATOMS: atom_id res chain seq x y z
N MET A 1 -1.52 7.29 -10.78
CA MET A 1 -0.27 6.80 -10.16
C MET A 1 0.80 6.80 -11.23
N SER A 2 1.99 7.33 -10.96
CA SER A 2 3.12 7.24 -11.89
C SER A 2 3.54 5.77 -12.05
N GLU A 3 4.04 5.38 -13.22
CA GLU A 3 4.56 4.03 -13.42
C GLU A 3 5.71 3.73 -12.45
N PRO A 4 5.74 2.55 -11.81
CA PRO A 4 6.84 2.17 -10.94
C PRO A 4 8.15 2.02 -11.71
N ARG A 5 9.27 2.44 -11.12
CA ARG A 5 10.60 2.22 -11.69
C ARG A 5 10.87 0.72 -11.86
N GLN A 6 11.62 0.36 -12.89
CA GLN A 6 11.90 -1.05 -13.20
C GLN A 6 12.59 -1.79 -12.04
N GLU A 7 13.53 -1.13 -11.35
CA GLU A 7 14.20 -1.68 -10.15
C GLU A 7 13.20 -2.08 -9.05
N PHE A 8 12.17 -1.27 -8.84
CA PHE A 8 11.12 -1.55 -7.86
C PHE A 8 10.27 -2.75 -8.28
N LEU A 9 9.99 -2.90 -9.57
CA LEU A 9 9.25 -4.06 -10.08
C LEU A 9 10.08 -5.34 -9.98
N ASP A 10 11.39 -5.27 -10.22
CA ASP A 10 12.30 -6.40 -10.02
C ASP A 10 12.40 -6.80 -8.55
N GLU A 11 12.48 -5.84 -7.63
CA GLU A 11 12.45 -6.12 -6.20
C GLU A 11 11.11 -6.72 -5.76
N THR A 12 10.00 -6.15 -6.22
CA THR A 12 8.65 -6.69 -5.99
C THR A 12 8.58 -8.15 -6.46
N ARG A 13 9.01 -8.43 -7.69
CA ARG A 13 9.07 -9.79 -8.24
C ARG A 13 9.90 -10.71 -7.35
N ARG A 14 11.14 -10.33 -6.99
CA ARG A 14 12.04 -11.13 -6.13
C ARG A 14 11.46 -11.40 -4.75
N PHE A 15 10.79 -10.40 -4.17
CA PHE A 15 10.17 -10.53 -2.86
C PHE A 15 9.02 -11.53 -2.89
N TRP A 16 8.12 -11.42 -3.87
CA TRP A 16 6.93 -12.25 -3.97
C TRP A 16 7.21 -13.64 -4.54
N GLN A 17 8.22 -13.79 -5.41
CA GLN A 17 8.61 -15.09 -5.96
C GLN A 17 8.96 -16.11 -4.87
N LYS A 18 9.53 -15.66 -3.74
CA LYS A 18 9.85 -16.53 -2.58
C LYS A 18 8.62 -17.14 -1.90
N ARG A 19 7.43 -16.62 -2.20
CA ARG A 19 6.15 -16.95 -1.55
C ARG A 19 5.14 -17.58 -2.51
N THR A 20 5.55 -17.82 -3.75
CA THR A 20 4.70 -18.46 -4.75
C THR A 20 5.51 -19.47 -5.55
N GLU A 21 4.90 -20.62 -5.81
CA GLU A 21 5.51 -21.69 -6.60
C GLU A 21 5.48 -21.37 -8.10
N ARG A 22 4.56 -20.49 -8.54
CA ARG A 22 4.46 -20.06 -9.94
C ARG A 22 5.55 -19.02 -10.26
N PRO A 23 6.25 -19.12 -11.41
CA PRO A 23 7.13 -18.04 -11.87
C PRO A 23 6.35 -16.74 -12.08
N LEU A 24 6.82 -15.65 -11.48
CA LEU A 24 6.26 -14.32 -11.64
C LEU A 24 6.96 -13.57 -12.77
N SER A 25 6.15 -12.98 -13.65
CA SER A 25 6.59 -12.04 -14.67
C SER A 25 6.75 -10.62 -14.10
N LEU A 26 7.30 -9.71 -14.91
CA LEU A 26 7.33 -8.29 -14.59
C LEU A 26 5.92 -7.69 -14.51
N GLU A 27 4.98 -8.21 -15.31
CA GLU A 27 3.58 -7.78 -15.26
C GLU A 27 2.90 -8.21 -13.97
N ASP A 28 3.18 -9.44 -13.50
CA ASP A 28 2.69 -9.88 -12.19
C ASP A 28 3.22 -8.96 -11.08
N ALA A 29 4.47 -8.52 -11.14
CA ALA A 29 5.03 -7.58 -10.17
C ALA A 29 4.33 -6.21 -10.21
N ARG A 30 4.01 -5.69 -11.41
CA ARG A 30 3.22 -4.46 -11.57
C ARG A 30 1.84 -4.61 -10.95
N GLN A 31 1.16 -5.72 -11.23
CA GLN A 31 -0.19 -5.97 -10.69
C GLN A 31 -0.15 -6.13 -9.16
N ILE A 32 0.85 -6.83 -8.61
CA ILE A 32 1.02 -6.97 -7.17
C ILE A 32 1.23 -5.59 -6.52
N ALA A 33 2.13 -4.77 -7.05
CA ALA A 33 2.37 -3.42 -6.53
C ALA A 33 1.10 -2.57 -6.57
N ALA A 34 0.36 -2.59 -7.68
CA ALA A 34 -0.89 -1.86 -7.83
C ALA A 34 -1.95 -2.34 -6.83
N ASN A 35 -2.09 -3.65 -6.65
CA ASN A 35 -3.06 -4.23 -5.71
C ASN A 35 -2.73 -3.84 -4.26
N VAL A 36 -1.46 -3.95 -3.85
CA VAL A 36 -1.02 -3.60 -2.50
C VAL A 36 -1.25 -2.11 -2.24
N ALA A 37 -0.86 -1.24 -3.17
CA ALA A 37 -1.12 0.20 -3.06
C ALA A 37 -2.63 0.50 -2.98
N GLY A 38 -3.45 -0.18 -3.78
CA GLY A 38 -4.90 -0.03 -3.77
C GLY A 38 -5.54 -0.42 -2.43
N VAL A 39 -5.08 -1.51 -1.79
CA VAL A 39 -5.54 -1.89 -0.46
C VAL A 39 -5.24 -0.79 0.56
N PHE A 40 -4.01 -0.27 0.58
CA PHE A 40 -3.65 0.83 1.48
C PHE A 40 -4.44 2.11 1.20
N GLN A 41 -4.77 2.40 -0.05
CA GLN A 41 -5.64 3.52 -0.41
C GLN A 41 -7.06 3.36 0.19
N VAL A 42 -7.65 2.16 0.13
CA VAL A 42 -8.95 1.89 0.75
C VAL A 42 -8.88 2.06 2.27
N LEU A 43 -7.82 1.53 2.90
CA LEU A 43 -7.63 1.70 4.35
C LEU A 43 -7.47 3.17 4.74
N ALA A 44 -6.75 3.97 3.96
CA ALA A 44 -6.60 5.41 4.18
C ALA A 44 -7.95 6.14 4.08
N GLN A 45 -8.76 5.82 3.05
CA GLN A 45 -10.10 6.39 2.89
C GLN A 45 -11.01 6.08 4.08
N TRP A 46 -10.92 4.86 4.63
CA TRP A 46 -11.69 4.49 5.82
C TRP A 46 -11.20 5.24 7.05
N ALA A 47 -9.89 5.39 7.23
CA ALA A 47 -9.32 6.17 8.33
C ALA A 47 -9.75 7.64 8.27
N GLU A 48 -9.71 8.27 7.09
CA GLU A 48 -10.22 9.63 6.87
C GLU A 48 -11.73 9.75 7.11
N ALA A 49 -12.50 8.73 6.73
CA ALA A 49 -13.94 8.70 7.00
C ALA A 49 -14.26 8.50 8.48
N GLU A 50 -13.41 7.80 9.22
CA GLU A 50 -13.53 7.63 10.67
C GLU A 50 -13.20 8.92 11.42
N ASP A 51 -12.08 9.58 11.07
CA ASP A 51 -11.69 10.86 11.67
C ASP A 51 -12.73 11.96 11.42
N ARG A 52 -13.37 11.99 10.25
CA ARG A 52 -14.50 12.90 10.00
C ARG A 52 -15.74 12.59 10.85
N ARG A 53 -16.00 11.32 11.18
CA ARG A 53 -17.14 10.90 12.03
C ARG A 53 -16.86 11.16 13.50
N HIS A 54 -15.62 10.95 13.91
CA HIS A 54 -15.13 11.12 15.28
C HIS A 54 -13.85 11.95 15.23
N PRO A 55 -13.95 13.28 15.11
CA PRO A 55 -12.77 14.14 15.05
C PRO A 55 -11.95 13.89 16.30
N ASN A 56 -10.75 13.37 16.12
CA ASN A 56 -9.84 13.23 17.25
C ASN A 56 -9.59 14.62 17.83
N PRO A 57 -9.72 14.81 19.15
CA PRO A 57 -9.35 16.07 19.75
C PRO A 57 -7.87 16.37 19.42
N PRO A 58 -7.49 17.64 19.24
CA PRO A 58 -6.11 18.01 18.94
C PRO A 58 -5.16 17.33 19.92
N GLN A 59 -4.12 16.66 19.41
CA GLN A 59 -3.15 15.94 20.24
C GLN A 59 -2.43 16.84 21.27
N GLU A 60 -2.55 18.17 21.16
CA GLU A 60 -2.03 19.15 22.12
C GLU A 60 -2.72 19.13 23.49
N ALA A 61 -3.91 18.53 23.64
CA ALA A 61 -4.63 18.48 24.92
C ALA A 61 -4.18 17.34 25.85
N ALA A 62 -3.38 16.38 25.38
CA ALA A 62 -2.98 15.19 26.14
C ALA A 62 -1.63 15.33 26.89
N GLY A 63 -1.05 16.53 26.89
CA GLY A 63 0.21 16.82 27.58
C GLY A 63 0.08 18.00 28.54
N ARG A 64 -0.53 17.78 29.72
CA ARG A 64 -0.32 18.57 30.94
C ARG A 64 -0.44 17.68 32.17
#